data_AF-A0A9W6Z7F1-F1
#
_entry.id   AF-A0A9W6Z7F1-F1
#
_cell.length_a   1.000
_cell.length_b   1.000
_cell.length_c   1.000
_cell.angle_alpha   90.00
_cell.angle_beta   90.00
_cell.angle_gamma   90.00
#
_symmetry.space_group_name_H-M   'P 1'
#
loop_
_entity.id
_entity.type
_entity.pdbx_description
1 polymer ?
#
loop_
_entity_poly.entity_id
_entity_poly.type
_entity_poly.pdbx_seq_one_letter_code
_entity_poly.pdbx_strand_id
1 'polypeptide(L)'
;MGVLKSRGISRDTLPFKAVWMPWFAHVTFWMLCVIIFIQGYSCFFHFNATDFFTNYVSLILFFVLWLGAQLTYYRKEPWLIPYDQVDIDSDSRVIDEQVWDDKDMSKFEKFWDNVL
;
A
#
# COMPACT_ATOMS: atom_id res chain seq x y z
N MET A 1 10.83 4.29 -5.52
CA MET A 1 10.95 3.11 -4.64
C MET A 1 12.37 3.10 -4.10
N GLY A 2 12.55 3.22 -2.78
CA GLY A 2 13.88 3.32 -2.16
C GLY A 2 14.76 2.10 -2.42
N VAL A 3 14.17 0.91 -2.31
CA VAL A 3 14.83 -0.39 -2.51
C VAL A 3 15.39 -0.59 -3.93
N LEU A 4 14.64 -0.23 -4.98
CA LEU A 4 15.15 -0.35 -6.35
C LEU A 4 16.30 0.63 -6.61
N LYS A 5 16.19 1.85 -6.06
CA LYS A 5 17.22 2.88 -6.22
C LYS A 5 18.52 2.47 -5.52
N SER A 6 18.47 1.83 -4.35
CA SER A 6 19.68 1.35 -3.66
C SER A 6 20.39 0.23 -4.42
N ARG A 7 19.68 -0.52 -5.26
CA ARG A 7 20.21 -1.61 -6.09
C ARG A 7 20.53 -1.20 -7.53
N GLY A 8 20.36 0.07 -7.90
CA GLY A 8 20.60 0.58 -9.26
C GLY A 8 19.60 0.08 -10.31
N ILE A 9 18.47 -0.49 -9.90
CA ILE A 9 17.46 -1.04 -10.81
C ILE A 9 16.51 0.08 -11.23
N SER A 10 16.30 0.24 -12.55
CA SER A 10 15.31 1.19 -13.06
C SER A 10 13.90 0.73 -12.71
N ARG A 11 13.02 1.67 -12.39
CA ARG A 11 11.61 1.37 -12.11
C ARG A 11 10.85 0.85 -13.32
N ASP A 12 11.38 1.09 -14.52
CA ASP A 12 10.78 0.69 -15.78
C ASP A 12 11.06 -0.78 -16.10
N THR A 13 11.85 -1.48 -15.29
CA THR A 13 12.02 -2.94 -15.40
C THR A 13 10.87 -3.72 -14.78
N LEU A 14 9.98 -3.07 -14.02
CA LEU A 14 8.84 -3.74 -13.40
C LEU A 14 7.70 -3.91 -14.42
N PRO A 15 7.04 -5.08 -14.47
CA PRO A 15 5.91 -5.32 -15.39
C PRO A 15 4.70 -4.43 -15.06
N PHE A 16 4.49 -4.12 -13.77
CA PHE A 16 3.41 -3.26 -13.30
C PHE A 16 3.95 -2.03 -12.59
N LYS A 17 3.55 -0.84 -13.07
CA LYS A 17 3.91 0.45 -12.48
C LYS A 17 2.68 1.34 -12.44
N ALA A 18 2.34 1.85 -11.25
CA ALA A 18 1.26 2.81 -11.13
C ALA A 18 1.67 4.17 -11.74
N VAL A 19 0.70 4.77 -12.44
CA VAL A 19 0.81 6.07 -13.10
C VAL A 19 1.15 7.14 -12.05
N TRP A 20 2.18 7.96 -12.32
CA TRP A 20 2.61 9.08 -11.47
C TRP A 20 3.17 8.73 -10.07
N MET A 21 3.56 7.47 -9.83
CA MET A 21 4.37 7.17 -8.66
C MET A 21 5.73 7.87 -8.70
N PRO A 22 6.28 8.37 -7.58
CA PRO A 22 5.84 8.15 -6.19
C PRO A 22 4.92 9.24 -5.64
N TRP A 23 4.72 10.35 -6.36
CA TRP A 23 3.98 11.51 -5.89
C TRP A 23 2.55 11.16 -5.48
N PHE A 24 1.86 10.35 -6.30
CA PHE A 24 0.48 9.95 -6.02
C PHE A 24 0.33 9.20 -4.69
N ALA A 25 1.32 8.39 -4.30
CA ALA A 25 1.28 7.66 -3.03
C ALA A 25 1.31 8.61 -1.82
N HIS A 26 2.16 9.64 -1.87
CA HIS A 26 2.26 10.64 -0.80
C HIS A 26 1.01 11.52 -0.71
N VAL A 27 0.46 11.93 -1.85
CA VAL A 27 -0.78 12.73 -1.90
C VAL A 27 -1.96 11.93 -1.36
N THR A 28 -2.15 10.69 -1.83
CA THR A 28 -3.25 9.83 -1.37
C THR A 28 -3.15 9.54 0.12
N PHE A 29 -1.95 9.27 0.65
CA PHE A 29 -1.75 9.08 2.08
C PHE A 29 -2.20 10.33 2.87
N TRP A 30 -1.74 11.51 2.45
CA TRP A 30 -2.09 12.76 3.13
C TRP A 30 -3.59 13.07 3.06
N MET A 31 -4.21 12.89 1.89
CA MET A 31 -5.65 13.06 1.72
C MET A 31 -6.46 12.10 2.58
N LEU A 32 -6.03 10.84 2.71
CA LEU A 32 -6.69 9.86 3.55
C LEU A 32 -6.62 10.26 5.04
N CYS A 33 -5.47 10.75 5.51
CA CYS A 33 -5.35 11.31 6.85
C CYS A 33 -6.36 12.44 7.08
N VAL A 34 -6.48 13.38 6.14
CA VAL A 34 -7.43 14.50 6.24
C VAL A 34 -8.88 14.01 6.28
N ILE A 35 -9.26 13.06 5.42
CA ILE A 35 -10.61 12.50 5.40
C ILE A 35 -10.96 11.86 6.74
N ILE A 36 -10.03 11.10 7.31
CA ILE A 36 -10.19 10.46 8.63
C ILE A 36 -10.44 11.50 9.72
N PHE A 37 -9.67 12.60 9.75
CA PHE A 37 -9.87 13.67 10.73
C PHE A 37 -11.20 14.41 10.56
N ILE A 38 -11.59 14.67 9.31
CA ILE A 38 -12.87 15.34 9.02
C ILE A 38 -14.05 14.45 9.41
N GLN A 39 -13.97 13.13 9.22
CA GLN A 39 -15.06 12.21 9.55
C GLN A 39 -15.48 12.32 11.03
N GLY A 40 -14.53 12.37 11.96
CA GLY A 40 -14.78 12.42 13.40
C GLY A 40 -14.62 13.82 14.01
N TYR A 41 -14.76 14.89 13.22
CA TYR A 41 -14.45 16.25 13.67
C TYR A 41 -15.29 16.72 14.87
N SER A 42 -16.54 16.26 14.96
CA SER A 42 -17.49 16.67 16.00
C SER A 42 -17.04 16.28 17.41
N CYS A 43 -16.28 15.17 17.54
CA CYS A 43 -15.72 14.70 18.80
C CYS A 43 -14.75 15.71 19.43
N PHE A 44 -14.18 16.63 18.66
CA PHE A 44 -13.24 17.63 19.17
C PHE A 44 -13.92 18.87 19.76
N PHE A 45 -15.17 19.15 19.40
CA PHE A 45 -15.91 20.33 19.90
C PHE A 45 -16.67 20.06 21.19
N HIS A 46 -17.26 18.87 21.33
CA HIS A 46 -17.84 18.39 22.58
C HIS A 46 -17.21 17.04 22.90
N PHE A 47 -16.12 17.05 23.68
CA PHE A 47 -15.35 15.84 23.94
C PHE A 47 -16.20 14.81 24.69
N ASN A 48 -16.56 13.76 23.96
CA ASN A 48 -17.21 12.57 24.48
C ASN A 48 -16.33 11.37 24.15
N ALA A 49 -15.88 10.67 25.19
CA ALA A 49 -15.03 9.50 25.04
C ALA A 49 -15.70 8.41 24.18
N THR A 50 -17.01 8.18 24.36
CA THR A 50 -17.75 7.18 23.58
C THR A 50 -17.69 7.50 22.10
N ASP A 51 -17.99 8.76 21.72
CA ASP A 51 -18.01 9.17 20.31
C ASP A 51 -16.60 9.12 19.68
N PHE A 52 -15.57 9.46 20.45
CA PHE A 52 -14.18 9.36 19.99
C PHE A 52 -13.78 7.90 19.73
N PHE A 53 -14.03 6.99 20.66
CA PHE A 53 -13.71 5.58 20.47
C PHE A 53 -14.50 4.97 19.32
N THR A 54 -15.78 5.31 19.16
CA THR A 54 -16.60 4.81 18.05
C THR A 54 -16.11 5.31 16.69
N ASN A 55 -15.78 6.59 16.56
CA ASN A 55 -15.34 7.16 15.27
C ASN A 55 -13.91 6.76 14.88
N TYR A 56 -13.05 6.43 15.84
CA TYR A 56 -11.63 6.11 15.59
C TYR A 56 -11.24 4.68 15.98
N VAL A 57 -12.21 3.77 16.20
CA VAL A 57 -11.97 2.39 16.66
C VAL A 57 -10.98 1.65 15.75
N SER A 58 -11.11 1.80 14.43
CA SER A 58 -10.28 1.07 13.47
C SER A 58 -8.82 1.51 13.53
N LEU A 59 -8.56 2.81 13.73
CA LEU A 59 -7.19 3.33 13.91
C LEU A 59 -6.59 2.85 15.21
N ILE A 60 -7.34 2.94 16.30
CA ILE A 60 -6.90 2.49 17.63
C ILE A 60 -6.56 1.00 17.57
N LEU A 61 -7.45 0.18 16.99
CA LEU A 61 -7.23 -1.25 16.83
C LEU A 61 -5.97 -1.54 16.00
N PHE A 62 -5.78 -0.82 14.88
CA PHE A 62 -4.58 -0.96 14.05
C PHE A 62 -3.30 -0.68 14.86
N PHE A 63 -3.24 0.42 15.61
CA PHE A 63 -2.08 0.75 16.43
C PHE A 63 -1.86 -0.24 17.58
N VAL A 64 -2.92 -0.71 18.23
CA VAL A 64 -2.81 -1.71 19.31
C VAL A 64 -2.26 -3.02 18.78
N LEU A 65 -2.76 -3.51 17.65
CA LEU A 65 -2.27 -4.75 17.04
C LEU A 65 -0.84 -4.58 16.52
N TRP A 66 -0.54 -3.46 15.87
CA TRP A 66 0.80 -3.17 15.34
C TRP A 66 1.84 -3.04 16.45
N LEU A 67 1.57 -2.22 17.48
CA LEU A 67 2.45 -2.10 18.64
C LEU A 67 2.52 -3.40 19.44
N GLY A 68 1.41 -4.12 19.58
CA GLY A 68 1.39 -5.44 20.22
C GLY A 68 2.32 -6.43 19.52
N ALA A 69 2.26 -6.51 18.20
CA ALA A 69 3.16 -7.35 17.41
C ALA A 69 4.61 -6.87 17.50
N GLN A 70 4.84 -5.55 17.43
CA GLN A 70 6.18 -4.96 17.51
C GLN A 70 6.85 -5.18 18.87
N LEU A 71 6.09 -5.12 19.97
CA LEU A 71 6.60 -5.30 21.33
C LEU A 71 6.73 -6.76 21.76
N THR A 72 6.04 -7.69 21.10
CA THR A 72 6.05 -9.13 21.43
C THR A 72 6.91 -9.94 20.45
N TYR A 73 6.38 -10.20 19.25
CA TYR A 73 6.97 -11.09 18.26
C TYR A 73 8.15 -10.42 17.52
N TYR A 74 8.00 -9.16 17.13
CA TYR A 74 9.01 -8.41 16.37
C TYR A 74 9.90 -7.52 17.24
N ARG A 75 10.03 -7.80 18.54
CA ARG A 75 10.77 -6.95 19.50
C ARG A 75 12.24 -6.75 19.15
N LYS A 76 12.84 -7.75 18.51
CA LYS A 76 14.26 -7.74 18.09
C LYS A 76 14.45 -7.19 16.68
N GLU A 77 13.36 -7.08 15.92
CA GLU A 77 13.38 -6.59 14.56
C GLU A 77 13.31 -5.06 14.54
N PRO A 78 13.93 -4.41 13.54
CA PRO A 78 13.80 -2.98 13.37
C PRO A 78 12.34 -2.61 13.05
N TRP A 79 11.87 -1.49 13.59
CA TRP A 79 10.50 -0.99 13.32
C TRP A 79 10.31 -0.60 11.86
N LEU A 80 11.43 -0.27 11.19
CA LEU A 80 11.50 0.00 9.76
C LEU A 80 12.63 -0.84 9.18
N ILE A 81 12.30 -1.79 8.30
CA ILE A 81 13.29 -2.67 7.68
C ILE A 81 14.21 -1.83 6.79
N PRO A 82 15.55 -1.93 6.96
CA PRO A 82 16.49 -1.18 6.15
C PRO A 82 16.49 -1.71 4.70
N TYR A 83 16.74 -0.83 3.73
CA TYR A 83 16.53 -1.12 2.30
C TYR A 83 17.36 -2.29 1.77
N ASP A 84 18.49 -2.60 2.40
CA ASP A 84 19.39 -3.71 2.07
C ASP A 84 18.84 -5.08 2.49
N GLN A 85 18.02 -5.12 3.55
CA GLN A 85 17.43 -6.36 4.08
C GLN A 85 16.07 -6.70 3.44
N VAL A 86 15.52 -5.79 2.64
CA VAL A 86 14.25 -6.03 1.94
C VAL A 86 14.49 -7.03 0.81
N ASP A 87 13.97 -8.24 0.98
CA ASP A 87 13.97 -9.26 -0.06
C ASP A 87 12.92 -8.95 -1.14
N ILE A 88 13.38 -8.81 -2.38
CA ILE A 88 12.55 -8.57 -3.57
C ILE A 88 12.79 -9.63 -4.66
N ASP A 89 13.71 -10.58 -4.42
CA ASP A 89 14.22 -11.49 -5.45
C ASP A 89 13.70 -12.93 -5.27
N SER A 90 13.41 -13.35 -4.02
CA SER A 90 13.16 -14.76 -3.71
C SER A 90 11.90 -15.35 -4.37
N ASP A 91 10.94 -14.53 -4.77
CA ASP A 91 9.65 -15.01 -5.31
C ASP A 91 9.15 -14.25 -6.57
N SER A 92 9.88 -13.21 -7.01
CA SER A 92 9.45 -12.33 -8.09
C SER A 92 9.71 -12.88 -9.50
N ARG A 93 10.75 -13.71 -9.68
CA ARG A 93 11.19 -14.17 -11.01
C ARG A 93 10.37 -15.33 -11.58
N VAL A 94 9.56 -16.01 -10.77
CA VAL A 94 8.71 -17.13 -11.22
C VAL A 94 7.50 -16.63 -11.99
N ILE A 95 7.01 -15.42 -11.69
CA ILE A 95 5.82 -14.83 -12.33
C ILE A 95 6.17 -14.19 -13.67
N ASP A 96 7.36 -13.60 -13.82
CA ASP A 96 7.82 -13.02 -15.10
C ASP A 96 8.05 -14.08 -16.19
N GLU A 97 8.27 -15.35 -15.81
CA GLU A 97 8.38 -16.49 -16.74
C GLU A 97 7.03 -17.12 -17.11
N GLN A 98 5.94 -16.75 -16.43
CA GLN A 98 4.60 -17.19 -16.85
C GLN A 98 4.17 -16.37 -18.06
N VAL A 99 4.55 -16.86 -19.25
CA VAL A 99 3.95 -16.46 -20.52
C VAL A 99 2.47 -16.78 -20.43
N TRP A 100 1.64 -15.76 -20.19
CA TRP A 100 0.20 -15.89 -20.35
C TRP A 100 -0.03 -16.21 -21.82
N ASP A 101 -0.57 -17.40 -22.10
CA ASP A 101 -0.98 -17.77 -23.44
C ASP A 101 -2.01 -16.71 -23.88
N ASP A 102 -1.69 -15.96 -24.93
CA ASP A 102 -2.59 -14.96 -25.49
C ASP A 102 -3.87 -15.69 -25.88
N LYS A 103 -4.91 -15.62 -25.04
CA LYS A 103 -6.24 -16.12 -25.39
C LYS A 103 -6.60 -15.46 -26.72
N ASP A 104 -6.88 -16.27 -27.74
CA ASP A 104 -7.44 -15.79 -29.00
C ASP A 104 -8.77 -15.07 -28.72
N MET A 105 -8.69 -13.76 -28.51
CA MET A 105 -9.85 -12.93 -28.18
C MET A 105 -10.78 -12.83 -29.39
N SER A 106 -12.06 -13.05 -29.15
CA SER A 106 -13.11 -12.90 -30.15
C SER A 106 -13.15 -11.46 -30.66
N LYS A 107 -13.62 -11.25 -31.90
CA LYS A 107 -13.76 -9.91 -32.50
C LYS A 107 -14.56 -8.94 -31.63
N PHE A 108 -15.48 -9.46 -30.82
CA PHE A 108 -16.29 -8.67 -29.90
C PHE A 108 -15.48 -8.17 -28.69
N GLU A 109 -14.58 -8.99 -28.15
CA GLU A 109 -13.76 -8.59 -27.00
C GLU A 109 -12.72 -7.53 -27.42
N LYS A 110 -12.13 -7.67 -28.61
CA LYS A 110 -11.22 -6.64 -29.19
C LYS A 110 -11.89 -5.30 -29.47
N PHE A 111 -13.20 -5.29 -29.67
CA PHE A 111 -13.97 -4.07 -29.86
C PHE A 111 -14.14 -3.31 -28.54
N TRP A 112 -14.51 -4.01 -27.46
CA TRP A 112 -14.66 -3.39 -26.14
C TRP A 112 -13.34 -2.87 -25.57
N ASP A 113 -12.23 -3.55 -25.85
CA ASP A 113 -10.88 -3.16 -25.40
C ASP A 113 -10.33 -1.90 -26.10
N ASN A 114 -10.89 -1.51 -27.25
CA ASN A 114 -10.51 -0.28 -27.97
C ASN A 114 -11.38 0.93 -27.58
N VAL A 115 -12.56 0.68 -27.04
CA VAL A 115 -13.55 1.72 -26.71
C VAL A 115 -13.40 2.21 -25.27
N LEU A 116 -12.80 1.40 -24.41
CA LEU A 116 -12.60 1.63 -22.98
C LEU A 116 -11.11 1.83 -22.68
#